data_AF-A0A3B0PCG0-F1
#
_entry.id   AF-A0A3B0PCG0-F1
#
_cell.length_a   1.000
_cell.length_b   1.000
_cell.length_c   1.000
_cell.angle_alpha   90.00
_cell.angle_beta   90.00
_cell.angle_gamma   90.00
#
_symmetry.space_group_name_H-M   'P 1'
#
loop_
_entity.id
_entity.type
_entity.pdbx_description
1 polymer ?
#
loop_
_entity_poly.entity_id
_entity_poly.type
_entity_poly.pdbx_seq_one_letter_code
_entity_poly.pdbx_strand_id
1 'polypeptide(L)'
;MDKIKELVASKQYTYGDFAILYRTNFSSVSLERLIKENRIPYEIFGGYKFFLRKEIKDLIGYLKLVDTNNDIAFDRIINTPRRMIGDTSIEIIKELANKKSITEYEALDYLDESNIKANVKKSAQNFKKMIEDLRANQGNW
;
A
#
# COMPACT_ATOMS: atom_id res chain seq x y z
N MET A 1 0.45 8.73 34.79
CA MET A 1 1.83 8.37 34.40
C MET A 1 2.74 8.28 35.61
N ASP A 2 2.53 9.14 36.61
CA ASP A 2 3.33 9.19 37.82
C ASP A 2 3.39 7.86 38.56
N LYS A 3 2.27 7.12 38.61
CA LYS A 3 2.26 5.80 39.27
C LYS A 3 3.16 4.76 38.61
N ILE A 4 3.24 4.75 37.28
CA ILE A 4 4.15 3.85 36.54
C ILE A 4 5.60 4.24 36.85
N LYS A 5 5.92 5.53 36.85
CA LYS A 5 7.27 6.02 37.19
C LYS A 5 7.67 5.66 38.62
N GLU A 6 6.76 5.81 39.58
CA GLU A 6 6.97 5.46 40.99
C GLU A 6 7.30 3.96 41.14
N LEU A 7 6.53 3.09 40.48
CA LEU A 7 6.71 1.63 40.53
C LEU A 7 7.96 1.14 39.80
N VAL A 8 8.40 1.85 38.76
CA VAL A 8 9.69 1.57 38.10
C VAL A 8 10.85 2.08 38.95
N ALA A 9 10.70 3.23 39.60
CA ALA A 9 11.71 3.80 40.50
C ALA A 9 11.93 2.94 41.76
N SER A 10 10.91 2.24 42.25
CA SER A 10 11.04 1.27 43.35
C SER A 10 11.83 0.00 42.97
N LYS A 11 12.25 -0.14 41.70
CA LYS A 11 12.98 -1.28 41.12
C LYS A 11 12.25 -2.63 41.20
N GLN A 12 10.95 -2.61 41.49
CA GLN A 12 10.13 -3.83 41.52
C GLN A 12 9.56 -4.20 40.15
N TYR A 13 9.44 -3.23 39.25
CA TYR A 13 8.87 -3.40 37.92
C TYR A 13 9.71 -2.66 36.88
N THR A 14 9.61 -3.10 35.64
CA THR A 14 10.14 -2.47 34.45
C THR A 14 9.00 -1.88 33.61
N TYR A 15 9.30 -1.01 32.65
CA TYR A 15 8.26 -0.46 31.76
C TYR A 15 7.52 -1.54 30.95
N GLY A 16 8.14 -2.69 30.70
CA GLY A 16 7.52 -3.81 29.99
C GLY A 16 6.46 -4.56 30.81
N ASP A 17 6.41 -4.35 32.12
CA ASP A 17 5.45 -5.00 33.02
C ASP A 17 4.08 -4.29 33.05
N PHE A 18 3.93 -3.20 32.30
CA PHE A 18 2.72 -2.39 32.26
C PHE A 18 2.06 -2.45 30.89
N ALA A 19 0.75 -2.74 30.88
CA ALA A 19 -0.10 -2.61 29.70
C ALA A 19 -1.23 -1.61 29.97
N ILE A 20 -1.48 -0.69 29.03
CA ILE A 20 -2.61 0.24 29.11
C ILE A 20 -3.66 -0.16 28.07
N LEU A 21 -4.80 -0.64 28.56
CA LEU A 21 -5.93 -1.05 27.73
C LEU A 21 -6.92 0.12 27.62
N TYR A 22 -7.30 0.46 26.39
CA TYR A 22 -8.31 1.48 26.11
C TYR A 22 -9.28 0.97 25.05
N ARG A 23 -10.51 1.49 25.07
CA ARG A 23 -11.61 0.96 24.26
C ARG A 23 -11.63 1.49 22.82
N THR A 24 -11.15 2.71 22.58
CA THR A 24 -11.25 3.39 21.28
C THR A 24 -9.93 4.03 20.88
N ASN A 25 -9.54 3.86 19.61
CA ASN A 25 -8.26 4.36 19.09
C ASN A 25 -8.13 5.89 19.14
N PHE A 26 -9.23 6.64 19.13
CA PHE A 26 -9.18 8.10 19.24
C PHE A 26 -8.64 8.56 20.60
N SER A 27 -8.91 7.80 21.67
CA SER A 27 -8.39 8.07 23.01
C SER A 27 -6.90 7.76 23.16
N SER A 28 -6.28 7.07 22.20
CA SER A 28 -4.86 6.74 22.24
C SER A 28 -3.97 7.96 22.01
N VAL A 29 -4.41 8.95 21.23
CA VAL A 29 -3.57 10.10 20.84
C VAL A 29 -3.20 10.97 22.05
N SER A 30 -4.17 11.31 22.90
CA SER A 30 -3.93 12.09 24.12
C SER A 30 -3.06 11.32 25.12
N LEU A 31 -3.28 10.01 25.22
CA LEU A 31 -2.48 9.14 26.08
C LEU A 31 -1.03 9.01 25.57
N GLU A 32 -0.85 8.80 24.27
CA GLU A 32 0.46 8.71 23.61
C GLU A 32 1.26 9.99 23.80
N ARG A 33 0.62 11.15 23.61
CA ARG A 33 1.23 12.45 23.88
C ARG A 33 1.72 12.55 25.32
N LEU A 34 0.91 12.14 26.29
CA LEU A 34 1.28 12.16 27.71
C LEU A 34 2.45 11.22 28.01
N ILE A 35 2.47 10.00 27.45
CA ILE A 35 3.56 9.03 27.59
C ILE A 35 4.87 9.60 27.01
N LYS A 36 4.77 10.23 25.82
CA LYS A 36 5.89 10.84 25.10
C LYS A 36 6.46 12.04 25.86
N GLU A 37 5.61 12.94 26.34
CA GLU A 37 6.01 14.08 27.19
C GLU A 37 6.72 13.61 28.47
N ASN A 38 6.29 12.47 29.01
CA ASN A 38 6.89 11.85 30.18
C ASN A 38 8.15 11.04 29.91
N ARG A 39 8.60 10.93 28.65
CA ARG A 39 9.75 10.13 28.20
C ARG A 39 9.71 8.67 28.66
N ILE A 40 8.52 8.09 28.74
CA ILE A 40 8.33 6.67 29.06
C ILE A 40 8.44 5.88 27.74
N PRO A 41 9.28 4.83 27.66
CA PRO A 41 9.31 3.96 26.47
C PRO A 41 7.99 3.19 26.37
N TYR A 42 7.44 3.09 25.16
CA TYR A 42 6.15 2.43 24.92
C TYR A 42 6.09 1.82 23.53
N GLU A 43 5.20 0.85 23.37
CA GLU A 43 4.84 0.24 22.10
C GLU A 43 3.31 0.27 21.94
N ILE A 44 2.82 0.59 20.74
CA ILE A 44 1.38 0.62 20.45
C ILE A 44 0.98 -0.65 19.71
N PHE A 45 0.22 -1.50 20.38
CA PHE A 45 -0.43 -2.65 19.74
C PHE A 45 -1.74 -2.20 19.09
N GLY A 46 -1.93 -2.54 17.81
CA GLY A 46 -3.14 -2.16 17.06
C GLY A 46 -3.21 -0.67 16.66
N GLY A 47 -2.10 0.05 16.76
CA GLY A 47 -1.94 1.45 16.37
C GLY A 47 -2.01 1.70 14.87
N TYR A 48 -1.47 2.85 14.42
CA TYR A 48 -1.61 3.32 13.03
C TYR A 48 -1.34 2.20 12.03
N LYS A 49 -2.39 1.83 11.30
CA LYS A 49 -2.47 0.67 10.42
C LYS A 49 -1.40 0.72 9.33
N PHE A 50 -0.20 0.22 9.61
CA PHE A 50 0.97 0.26 8.71
C PHE A 50 0.61 -0.26 7.31
N PHE A 51 -0.02 -1.43 7.24
CA PHE A 51 -0.51 -2.03 5.99
C PHE A 51 -1.71 -1.34 5.35
N LEU A 52 -2.35 -0.37 6.03
CA LEU A 52 -3.40 0.44 5.42
C LEU A 52 -2.90 1.77 4.87
N ARG A 53 -1.63 2.13 5.13
CA ARG A 53 -1.01 3.29 4.52
C ARG A 53 -0.99 3.12 3.00
N LYS A 54 -1.24 4.22 2.29
CA LYS A 54 -1.43 4.19 0.84
C LYS A 54 -0.17 3.66 0.15
N GLU A 55 0.98 4.21 0.52
CA GLU A 55 2.30 3.86 -0.01
C GLU A 55 2.65 2.37 0.17
N ILE A 56 2.30 1.79 1.33
CA ILE A 56 2.55 0.37 1.61
C ILE A 56 1.69 -0.50 0.72
N LYS A 57 0.41 -0.16 0.58
CA LYS A 57 -0.50 -0.92 -0.28
C LYS A 57 -0.16 -0.78 -1.76
N ASP A 58 0.31 0.38 -2.20
CA ASP A 58 0.73 0.60 -3.59
C ASP A 58 1.97 -0.23 -3.92
N LEU A 59 2.96 -0.28 -3.01
CA LEU A 59 4.13 -1.15 -3.14
C LEU A 59 3.74 -2.64 -3.20
N ILE A 60 2.83 -3.08 -2.32
CA ILE A 60 2.29 -4.44 -2.36
C ILE A 60 1.57 -4.70 -3.70
N GLY A 61 0.87 -3.70 -4.25
CA GLY A 61 0.26 -3.78 -5.57
C GLY A 61 1.27 -4.03 -6.67
N TYR A 62 2.43 -3.34 -6.65
CA TYR A 62 3.53 -3.60 -7.57
C TYR A 62 4.05 -5.02 -7.45
N LEU A 63 4.39 -5.46 -6.25
CA LEU A 63 4.93 -6.80 -6.03
C LEU A 63 3.96 -7.89 -6.50
N LYS A 64 2.66 -7.72 -6.20
CA LYS A 64 1.61 -8.63 -6.66
C LYS A 64 1.46 -8.66 -8.17
N LEU A 65 1.56 -7.49 -8.83
CA LEU A 65 1.45 -7.45 -10.29
C LEU A 65 2.66 -8.08 -10.97
N VAL A 66 3.85 -7.88 -10.41
CA VAL A 66 5.08 -8.52 -10.92
C VAL A 66 4.95 -10.04 -10.81
N ASP A 67 4.47 -10.56 -9.68
CA ASP A 67 4.27 -12.00 -9.44
C ASP A 67 3.10 -12.60 -10.25
N THR A 68 1.98 -11.89 -10.34
CA THR A 68 0.73 -12.37 -10.97
C THR A 68 0.05 -11.26 -11.77
N ASN A 69 -0.59 -11.59 -12.90
CA ASN A 69 -1.42 -10.66 -13.66
C ASN A 69 -2.77 -10.36 -12.95
N ASN A 70 -2.73 -9.89 -11.70
CA ASN A 70 -3.93 -9.67 -10.89
C ASN A 70 -4.58 -8.30 -11.18
N ASP A 71 -5.84 -8.30 -11.59
CA ASP A 71 -6.58 -7.07 -11.97
C ASP A 71 -6.75 -6.09 -10.80
N ILE A 72 -6.99 -6.58 -9.58
CA ILE A 72 -7.12 -5.72 -8.38
C ILE A 72 -5.79 -4.98 -8.09
N ALA A 73 -4.66 -5.67 -8.28
CA ALA A 73 -3.35 -5.06 -8.16
C ALA A 73 -3.11 -4.06 -9.29
N PHE A 74 -3.42 -4.44 -10.53
CA PHE A 74 -3.30 -3.60 -11.72
C PHE A 74 -4.05 -2.27 -11.56
N ASP A 75 -5.35 -2.32 -11.24
CA ASP A 75 -6.23 -1.16 -11.02
C ASP A 75 -5.64 -0.15 -10.03
N ARG A 76 -5.03 -0.66 -8.96
CA ARG A 76 -4.43 0.17 -7.93
C ARG A 76 -3.19 0.91 -8.42
N ILE A 77 -2.35 0.26 -9.23
CA ILE A 77 -1.01 0.77 -9.55
C ILE A 77 -0.84 1.35 -10.95
N ILE A 78 -1.76 1.07 -11.89
CA ILE A 78 -1.67 1.51 -13.29
C ILE A 78 -1.45 3.02 -13.39
N ASN A 79 -2.11 3.81 -12.54
CA ASN A 79 -1.96 5.27 -12.49
C ASN A 79 -1.29 5.80 -11.21
N THR A 80 -0.55 4.94 -10.50
CA THR A 80 0.22 5.31 -9.29
C THR A 80 1.68 4.88 -9.42
N PRO A 81 2.66 5.78 -9.60
CA PRO A 81 2.55 7.25 -9.70
C PRO A 81 1.73 7.69 -10.92
N ARG A 82 1.29 8.96 -10.96
CA ARG A 82 0.42 9.48 -12.03
C ARG A 82 1.08 9.27 -13.41
N ARG A 83 0.36 8.60 -14.31
CA ARG A 83 0.77 8.32 -15.72
C ARG A 83 -0.11 8.97 -16.77
N MET A 84 -1.03 9.86 -16.34
CA MET A 84 -2.04 10.48 -17.20
C MET A 84 -2.99 9.45 -17.86
N ILE A 85 -3.20 8.31 -17.20
CA ILE A 85 -4.20 7.31 -17.59
C ILE A 85 -5.46 7.63 -16.78
N GLY A 86 -6.47 8.21 -17.42
CA GLY A 86 -7.72 8.60 -16.76
C GLY A 86 -8.71 7.45 -16.62
N ASP A 87 -9.71 7.61 -15.77
CA ASP A 87 -10.71 6.58 -15.44
C ASP A 87 -11.42 6.03 -16.68
N THR A 88 -11.78 6.89 -17.64
CA THR A 88 -12.38 6.46 -18.91
C THR A 88 -11.48 5.52 -19.71
N SER A 89 -10.16 5.74 -19.70
CA SER A 89 -9.22 4.84 -20.39
C SER A 89 -9.05 3.53 -19.66
N ILE A 90 -9.08 3.54 -18.31
CA ILE A 90 -9.06 2.33 -17.50
C ILE A 90 -10.31 1.49 -17.78
N GLU A 91 -11.48 2.11 -17.87
CA GLU A 91 -12.73 1.40 -18.18
C GLU A 91 -12.69 0.74 -19.56
N ILE A 92 -12.14 1.43 -20.57
CA ILE A 92 -11.95 0.85 -21.92
C ILE A 92 -10.99 -0.35 -21.86
N ILE A 93 -9.93 -0.30 -21.03
CA ILE A 93 -9.02 -1.44 -20.84
C ILE A 93 -9.77 -2.63 -20.23
N LYS A 94 -10.63 -2.38 -19.24
CA LYS A 94 -11.47 -3.42 -18.62
C LYS A 94 -12.45 -4.05 -19.59
N GLU A 95 -13.14 -3.24 -20.37
CA GLU A 95 -14.05 -3.72 -21.42
C GLU A 95 -13.31 -4.58 -22.45
N LEU A 96 -12.10 -4.16 -22.85
CA LEU A 96 -11.26 -4.91 -23.77
C LEU A 96 -10.79 -6.24 -23.18
N ALA A 97 -10.36 -6.24 -21.91
CA ALA A 97 -9.96 -7.42 -21.16
C ALA A 97 -11.11 -8.44 -21.09
N ASN A 98 -12.30 -7.97 -20.69
CA ASN A 98 -13.52 -8.77 -20.61
C ASN A 98 -13.91 -9.35 -21.98
N LYS A 99 -13.90 -8.53 -23.04
CA LYS A 99 -14.23 -8.96 -24.41
C LYS A 99 -13.31 -10.07 -24.91
N LYS A 100 -12.03 -10.04 -24.52
CA LYS A 100 -11.02 -11.02 -24.90
C LYS A 100 -10.86 -12.17 -23.90
N SER A 101 -11.56 -12.11 -22.75
CA SER A 101 -11.41 -13.08 -21.65
C SER A 101 -9.97 -13.23 -21.17
N ILE A 102 -9.28 -12.10 -21.02
CA ILE A 102 -7.90 -11.98 -20.53
C ILE A 102 -7.84 -10.99 -19.37
N THR A 103 -6.71 -10.92 -18.67
CA THR A 103 -6.49 -9.95 -17.59
C THR A 103 -6.35 -8.52 -18.13
N GLU A 104 -6.58 -7.52 -17.29
CA GLU A 104 -6.41 -6.10 -17.66
C GLU A 104 -4.95 -5.78 -18.04
N TYR A 105 -4.00 -6.46 -17.41
CA TYR A 105 -2.58 -6.34 -17.73
C TYR A 105 -2.24 -6.90 -19.13
N GLU A 106 -2.86 -8.01 -19.52
CA GLU A 106 -2.70 -8.61 -20.85
C GLU A 106 -3.41 -7.77 -21.93
N ALA A 107 -4.55 -7.15 -21.59
CA ALA A 107 -5.27 -6.25 -22.48
C ALA A 107 -4.42 -5.07 -22.97
N LEU A 108 -3.33 -4.72 -22.25
CA LEU A 108 -2.37 -3.73 -22.70
C LEU A 108 -1.72 -4.05 -24.06
N ASP A 109 -1.60 -5.33 -24.46
CA ASP A 109 -1.05 -5.70 -25.78
C ASP A 109 -2.02 -5.43 -26.93
N TYR A 110 -3.30 -5.24 -26.61
CA TYR A 110 -4.37 -5.10 -27.59
C TYR A 110 -4.96 -3.69 -27.63
N LEU A 111 -4.31 -2.70 -27.00
CA LEU A 111 -4.83 -1.32 -26.96
C LEU A 111 -5.02 -0.71 -28.35
N ASP A 112 -4.34 -1.23 -29.37
CA ASP A 112 -4.53 -0.77 -30.75
C ASP A 112 -5.90 -1.10 -31.34
N GLU A 113 -6.60 -2.09 -30.78
CA GLU A 113 -7.99 -2.42 -31.11
C GLU A 113 -9.02 -1.53 -30.38
N SER A 114 -8.56 -0.64 -29.49
CA SER A 114 -9.42 0.23 -28.67
C SER A 114 -9.35 1.70 -29.10
N ASN A 115 -10.38 2.46 -28.73
CA ASN A 115 -10.50 3.89 -29.02
C ASN A 115 -9.75 4.80 -28.02
N ILE A 116 -8.65 4.30 -27.44
CA ILE A 116 -7.84 5.05 -26.47
C ILE A 116 -6.90 6.02 -27.21
N LYS A 117 -6.67 7.21 -26.65
CA LYS A 117 -5.75 8.21 -27.22
C LYS A 117 -4.30 7.68 -27.27
N ALA A 118 -3.57 8.03 -28.31
CA ALA A 118 -2.20 7.54 -28.54
C ALA A 118 -1.22 7.83 -27.38
N ASN A 119 -1.36 8.98 -26.71
CA ASN A 119 -0.53 9.32 -25.54
C ASN A 119 -0.77 8.36 -24.36
N VAL A 120 -2.04 7.96 -24.13
CA VAL A 120 -2.40 7.02 -23.08
C VAL A 120 -1.88 5.62 -23.41
N LYS A 121 -2.00 5.18 -24.67
CA LYS A 121 -1.40 3.93 -25.14
C LYS A 121 0.10 3.89 -24.86
N LYS A 122 0.82 4.95 -25.19
CA LYS A 122 2.25 5.08 -24.91
C LYS A 122 2.56 5.00 -23.41
N SER A 123 1.79 5.69 -22.56
CA SER A 123 1.94 5.60 -21.10
C SER A 123 1.72 4.18 -20.57
N ALA A 124 0.70 3.48 -21.07
CA ALA A 124 0.38 2.12 -20.67
C ALA A 124 1.45 1.11 -21.13
N GLN A 125 1.98 1.28 -22.33
CA GLN A 125 3.09 0.48 -22.86
C GLN A 125 4.40 0.70 -22.05
N ASN A 126 4.71 1.95 -21.70
CA ASN A 126 5.85 2.24 -20.82
C ASN A 126 5.68 1.60 -19.44
N PHE A 127 4.46 1.60 -18.89
CA PHE A 127 4.16 0.91 -17.65
C PHE A 127 4.36 -0.61 -17.78
N LYS A 128 3.85 -1.22 -18.84
CA LYS A 128 4.03 -2.65 -19.09
C LYS A 128 5.51 -3.02 -19.17
N LYS A 129 6.29 -2.27 -19.96
CA LYS A 129 7.74 -2.45 -20.07
C LYS A 129 8.43 -2.39 -18.71
N MET A 130 8.08 -1.42 -17.87
CA MET A 130 8.64 -1.32 -16.51
C MET A 130 8.33 -2.56 -15.65
N ILE A 131 7.11 -3.12 -15.74
CA ILE A 131 6.76 -4.35 -15.01
C ILE A 131 7.53 -5.55 -15.55
N GLU A 132 7.68 -5.66 -16.87
CA GLU A 132 8.48 -6.73 -17.50
C GLU A 132 9.96 -6.63 -17.14
N ASP A 133 10.53 -5.42 -17.10
CA ASP A 133 11.90 -5.19 -16.62
C ASP A 133 12.06 -5.62 -15.15
N LEU A 134 11.05 -5.40 -14.31
CA LEU A 134 11.05 -5.87 -12.91
C LEU A 134 10.95 -7.39 -12.81
N ARG A 135 10.14 -8.04 -13.67
CA ARG A 135 10.04 -9.51 -13.76
C ARG A 135 11.34 -10.14 -14.20
N ALA A 136 11.99 -9.58 -15.22
CA ALA A 136 13.26 -10.09 -15.76
C ALA A 136 14.41 -10.03 -14.74
N ASN A 137 14.36 -9.08 -13.79
CA ASN A 137 15.34 -8.96 -12.71
C ASN A 137 15.00 -9.82 -11.48
N GLN A 138 13.92 -10.60 -11.49
CA GLN A 138 13.64 -11.58 -10.43
C GLN A 138 14.66 -12.72 -10.52
N GLY A 139 15.66 -12.69 -9.63
CA GLY A 139 16.67 -13.74 -9.51
C GLY A 139 18.13 -13.29 -9.72
N ASN A 140 18.36 -12.03 -10.07
CA ASN A 140 19.71 -11.44 -10.15
C ASN A 140 20.14 -10.80 -8.82
N TRP A 141 20.09 -11.58 -7.73
CA TRP A 141 20.57 -11.17 -6.40
C TRP A 141 21.68 -12.11 -5.92
#